data_AF-A0A8C3J4I1-F1
#
_entry.id   AF-A0A8C3J4I1-F1
#
_cell.length_a   1.000
_cell.length_b   1.000
_cell.length_c   1.000
_cell.angle_alpha   90.00
_cell.angle_beta   90.00
_cell.angle_gamma   90.00
#
_symmetry.space_group_name_H-M   'P 1'
#
loop_
_entity.id
_entity.type
_entity.pdbx_description
1 polymer ?
#
loop_
_entity_poly.entity_id
_entity_poly.type
_entity_poly.pdbx_seq_one_letter_code
_entity_poly.pdbx_strand_id
1 'polypeptide(L)'
;MAVKEFEEKIITKGAPILPEDMNVEPLLNQEDLELKEAGSSEKTPKTLTRSTDHVFANYQTTYSQYNAVVGGLPTTCKYICGVPTIRSDIPAPRIRRISDRTNYGDEGDAYTLLFPSVFSEKGVYERDFFKTRPKEEIAQILRNVGVNISDERFEEIWKEACLKHQNEEVCVESIRGVLDEIDESHIKTSC
;
A
#
# COMPACT_ATOMS: atom_id res chain seq x y z
N MET A 1 -26.32 -34.76 9.52
CA MET A 1 -26.49 -36.09 10.14
C MET A 1 -26.03 -35.98 11.58
N ALA A 2 -26.77 -36.55 12.54
CA ALA A 2 -26.36 -36.54 13.94
C ALA A 2 -25.14 -37.43 14.14
N VAL A 3 -24.11 -36.89 14.80
CA VAL A 3 -22.92 -37.65 15.15
C VAL A 3 -23.25 -38.49 16.38
N LYS A 4 -23.06 -39.80 16.28
CA LYS A 4 -23.27 -40.70 17.42
C LYS A 4 -22.06 -40.61 18.37
N GLU A 5 -22.24 -40.93 19.65
CA GLU A 5 -21.16 -40.84 20.65
C GLU A 5 -19.86 -41.57 20.27
N PHE A 6 -19.97 -42.68 19.53
CA PHE A 6 -18.83 -43.43 19.02
C PHE A 6 -18.06 -42.66 17.94
N GLU A 7 -18.78 -41.99 17.04
CA GLU A 7 -18.21 -41.16 15.99
C GLU A 7 -17.56 -39.91 16.59
N GLU A 8 -18.18 -39.29 17.62
CA GLU A 8 -17.58 -38.17 18.36
C GLU A 8 -16.22 -38.54 18.98
N LYS A 9 -16.11 -39.74 19.56
CA LYS A 9 -14.85 -40.24 20.14
C LYS A 9 -13.77 -40.44 19.08
N ILE A 10 -14.13 -40.94 17.90
CA ILE A 10 -13.18 -41.13 16.79
C ILE A 10 -12.72 -39.78 16.24
N ILE A 11 -13.64 -38.82 16.10
CA ILE A 11 -13.34 -37.48 15.54
C ILE A 11 -12.44 -36.68 16.48
N THR A 12 -12.68 -36.77 17.80
CA THR A 12 -11.96 -35.97 18.82
C THR A 12 -10.68 -36.63 19.34
N LYS A 13 -10.54 -37.97 19.26
CA LYS A 13 -9.37 -38.69 19.80
C LYS A 13 -8.59 -39.53 18.77
N GLY A 14 -9.05 -39.58 17.52
CA GLY A 14 -8.48 -40.49 16.52
C GLY A 14 -8.96 -41.95 16.69
N ALA A 15 -8.76 -42.78 15.67
CA ALA A 15 -9.28 -44.15 15.64
C ALA A 15 -8.59 -45.08 16.67
N PRO A 16 -9.32 -45.92 17.42
CA PRO A 16 -8.75 -46.76 18.47
C PRO A 16 -8.06 -48.06 17.98
N ILE A 17 -7.87 -48.28 16.68
CA ILE A 17 -7.45 -49.59 16.11
C ILE A 17 -5.99 -49.58 15.61
N LEU A 18 -5.17 -48.58 15.96
CA LEU A 18 -3.75 -48.56 15.59
C LEU A 18 -2.84 -48.55 16.82
N PRO A 19 -1.68 -49.23 16.76
CA PRO A 19 -0.77 -49.39 17.90
C PRO A 19 -0.32 -48.03 18.47
N GLU A 20 -0.07 -48.01 19.77
CA GLU A 20 -0.01 -46.85 20.70
C GLU A 20 1.02 -45.74 20.38
N ASP A 21 1.68 -45.73 19.22
CA ASP A 21 2.85 -44.88 18.93
C ASP A 21 2.66 -43.85 17.80
N MET A 22 1.44 -43.53 17.40
CA MET A 22 1.19 -42.43 16.45
C MET A 22 0.39 -41.33 17.13
N ASN A 23 1.01 -40.17 17.34
CA ASN A 23 0.31 -38.94 17.76
C ASN A 23 -0.63 -38.52 16.62
N VAL A 24 -1.87 -39.01 16.65
CA VAL A 24 -2.89 -38.65 15.67
C VAL A 24 -3.54 -37.35 16.13
N GLU A 25 -3.28 -36.27 15.40
CA GLU A 25 -3.93 -34.99 15.65
C GLU A 25 -5.46 -35.12 15.46
N PRO A 26 -6.26 -34.52 16.35
CA PRO A 26 -7.71 -34.58 16.25
C PRO A 26 -8.20 -33.93 14.94
N LEU A 27 -9.15 -34.56 14.27
CA LEU A 27 -9.64 -34.09 12.96
C LEU A 27 -10.49 -32.82 13.07
N LEU A 28 -11.13 -32.60 14.22
CA LEU A 28 -11.94 -31.42 14.55
C LEU A 28 -11.79 -31.09 16.03
N ASN A 29 -11.79 -29.80 16.36
CA ASN A 29 -11.79 -29.36 17.76
C ASN A 29 -13.20 -29.53 18.36
N GLN A 30 -13.29 -29.67 19.69
CA GLN A 30 -14.59 -29.78 20.38
C GLN A 30 -15.49 -28.55 20.14
N GLU A 31 -14.88 -27.40 19.86
CA GLU A 31 -15.55 -26.12 19.58
C GLU A 31 -16.25 -26.11 18.20
N ASP A 32 -15.90 -27.05 17.32
CA ASP A 32 -16.46 -27.17 15.97
C ASP A 32 -17.69 -28.10 15.90
N LEU A 33 -18.19 -28.60 17.04
CA LEU A 33 -19.41 -29.40 17.14
C LEU A 33 -20.55 -28.55 17.74
N GLU A 34 -21.63 -28.40 16.99
CA GLU A 34 -22.81 -27.63 17.41
C GLU A 34 -24.00 -28.58 17.68
N LEU A 35 -24.87 -28.21 18.63
CA LEU A 35 -26.10 -28.94 18.87
C LEU A 35 -27.03 -28.79 17.67
N LYS A 36 -27.57 -29.92 17.20
CA LYS A 36 -28.44 -29.97 16.03
C LYS A 36 -29.68 -29.07 16.17
N GLU A 37 -30.25 -29.04 17.38
CA GLU A 37 -31.43 -28.25 17.74
C GLU A 37 -31.30 -27.79 19.20
N ALA A 38 -31.87 -26.62 19.53
CA ALA A 38 -31.82 -26.07 20.87
C ALA A 38 -32.57 -26.99 21.87
N GLY A 39 -31.82 -27.70 22.71
CA GLY A 39 -32.35 -28.65 23.70
C GLY A 39 -32.21 -30.14 23.33
N SER A 40 -31.64 -30.46 22.16
CA SER A 40 -31.30 -31.84 21.79
C SER A 40 -29.91 -32.25 22.32
N SER A 41 -29.70 -33.53 22.63
CA SER A 41 -28.39 -34.08 22.98
C SER A 41 -27.55 -34.48 21.75
N GLU A 42 -28.14 -34.44 20.54
CA GLU A 42 -27.47 -34.81 19.30
C GLU A 42 -26.56 -33.66 18.80
N LYS A 43 -25.26 -33.96 18.62
CA LYS A 43 -24.30 -33.01 18.04
C LYS A 43 -24.15 -33.21 16.54
N THR A 44 -23.80 -32.13 15.86
CA THR A 44 -23.51 -32.09 14.43
C THR A 44 -22.27 -31.24 14.18
N PRO A 45 -21.43 -31.57 13.19
CA PRO A 45 -20.32 -30.70 12.83
C PRO A 45 -20.85 -29.35 12.37
N LYS A 46 -20.20 -28.29 12.84
CA LYS A 46 -20.50 -26.92 12.49
C LYS A 46 -20.49 -26.76 10.97
N THR A 47 -21.56 -26.18 10.44
CA THR A 47 -21.64 -25.92 9.00
C THR A 47 -20.65 -24.82 8.67
N LEU A 48 -19.74 -25.08 7.71
CA LEU A 48 -18.81 -24.06 7.22
C LEU A 48 -19.60 -22.89 6.64
N THR A 49 -19.43 -21.72 7.21
CA THR A 49 -20.02 -20.48 6.69
C THR A 49 -19.10 -19.88 5.65
N ARG A 50 -19.64 -19.50 4.49
CA ARG A 50 -18.90 -18.67 3.54
C ARG A 50 -18.87 -17.24 4.09
N SER A 51 -17.85 -16.48 3.70
CA SER A 51 -17.78 -15.04 4.01
C SER A 51 -18.99 -14.25 3.49
N THR A 52 -19.73 -14.81 2.53
CA THR A 52 -20.95 -14.24 1.93
C THR A 52 -22.25 -14.64 2.65
N ASP A 53 -22.23 -15.65 3.53
CA ASP A 53 -23.44 -16.18 4.16
C ASP A 53 -23.92 -15.32 5.35
N HIS A 54 -23.05 -14.45 5.86
CA HIS A 54 -23.46 -13.40 6.79
C HIS A 54 -24.25 -12.34 6.02
N VAL A 55 -25.57 -12.55 5.92
CA VAL A 55 -26.51 -11.57 5.38
C VAL A 55 -26.44 -10.32 6.27
N PHE A 56 -25.61 -9.35 5.87
CA PHE A 56 -25.80 -7.98 6.35
C PHE A 56 -27.20 -7.58 5.93
N ALA A 57 -28.03 -7.11 6.86
CA ALA A 57 -29.47 -6.88 6.69
C ALA A 57 -29.90 -5.96 5.53
N ASN A 58 -28.95 -5.46 4.74
CA ASN A 58 -29.19 -4.66 3.55
C ASN A 58 -28.64 -5.42 2.34
N TYR A 59 -29.49 -5.74 1.36
CA TYR A 59 -29.05 -6.24 0.06
C TYR A 59 -28.23 -5.14 -0.64
N GLN A 60 -26.92 -5.14 -0.39
CA GLN A 60 -25.97 -4.27 -1.05
C GLN A 60 -25.16 -5.10 -2.00
N THR A 61 -25.10 -4.69 -3.26
CA THR A 61 -24.20 -5.31 -4.23
C THR A 61 -22.76 -5.11 -3.77
N THR A 62 -21.90 -6.10 -4.02
CA THR A 62 -20.46 -5.96 -3.80
C THR A 62 -19.92 -4.69 -4.47
N TYR A 63 -20.41 -4.38 -5.67
CA TYR A 63 -20.09 -3.16 -6.41
C TYR A 63 -20.40 -1.87 -5.63
N SER A 64 -21.59 -1.77 -5.01
CA SER A 64 -21.96 -0.61 -4.20
C SER A 64 -21.09 -0.43 -2.95
N GLN A 65 -20.52 -1.51 -2.40
CA GLN A 65 -19.60 -1.43 -1.26
C GLN A 65 -18.18 -1.02 -1.67
N TYR A 66 -17.73 -1.42 -2.86
CA TYR A 66 -16.40 -1.02 -3.37
C TYR A 66 -16.35 0.42 -3.87
N ASN A 67 -17.44 0.91 -4.49
CA ASN A 67 -17.51 2.28 -5.03
C ASN A 67 -18.10 3.30 -4.03
N ALA A 68 -18.28 2.95 -2.76
CA ALA A 68 -18.81 3.89 -1.78
C ALA A 68 -17.80 5.02 -1.51
N VAL A 69 -18.25 6.27 -1.70
CA VAL A 69 -17.46 7.49 -1.47
C VAL A 69 -17.02 7.61 0.00
N VAL A 70 -17.80 7.06 0.93
CA VAL A 70 -17.51 7.04 2.37
C VAL A 70 -17.78 5.64 2.92
N GLY A 71 -16.84 5.10 3.70
CA GLY A 71 -17.00 3.79 4.34
C GLY A 71 -16.87 2.59 3.39
N GLY A 72 -16.34 2.79 2.19
CA GLY A 72 -15.98 1.71 1.28
C GLY A 72 -14.93 0.79 1.92
N LEU A 73 -14.98 -0.50 1.56
CA LEU A 73 -13.95 -1.44 2.03
C LEU A 73 -12.58 -0.97 1.55
N PRO A 74 -11.55 -0.94 2.42
CA PRO A 74 -10.21 -0.55 2.02
C PRO A 74 -9.74 -1.49 0.90
N THR A 75 -9.53 -0.93 -0.29
CA THR A 75 -9.03 -1.67 -1.46
C THR A 75 -7.56 -2.06 -1.30
N THR A 76 -6.88 -1.56 -0.26
CA THR A 76 -5.51 -1.93 0.09
C THR A 76 -5.33 -3.42 0.37
N CYS A 77 -6.38 -4.13 0.80
CA CYS A 77 -6.30 -5.56 1.12
C CYS A 77 -6.87 -6.48 0.03
N LYS A 78 -7.27 -5.95 -1.13
CA LYS A 78 -7.91 -6.73 -2.21
C LYS A 78 -7.38 -6.29 -3.56
N TYR A 79 -6.87 -7.24 -4.34
CA TYR A 79 -6.51 -7.01 -5.73
C TYR A 79 -7.72 -6.48 -6.49
N ILE A 80 -7.64 -5.23 -6.97
CA ILE A 80 -8.67 -4.64 -7.82
C ILE A 80 -8.56 -5.34 -9.18
N CYS A 81 -9.56 -6.16 -9.53
CA CYS A 81 -9.63 -6.79 -10.83
C CYS A 81 -10.07 -5.75 -11.88
N GLY A 82 -9.12 -5.11 -12.55
CA GLY A 82 -9.38 -4.12 -13.59
C GLY A 82 -8.10 -3.49 -14.12
N VAL A 83 -8.21 -2.76 -15.23
CA VAL A 83 -7.11 -1.96 -15.79
C VAL A 83 -7.32 -0.51 -15.34
N PRO A 84 -6.37 0.11 -14.60
CA PRO A 84 -6.52 1.49 -14.17
C PRO A 84 -6.44 2.45 -15.37
N THR A 85 -7.11 3.59 -15.27
CA THR A 85 -7.09 4.64 -16.31
C THR A 85 -5.67 5.20 -16.51
N ILE A 86 -4.94 5.38 -15.40
CA ILE A 86 -3.52 5.72 -15.41
C ILE A 86 -2.77 4.41 -15.17
N ARG A 87 -1.97 3.98 -16.15
CA ARG A 87 -1.23 2.72 -16.15
C ARG A 87 0.06 2.81 -15.32
N SER A 88 -0.06 3.25 -14.07
CA SER A 88 1.05 3.29 -13.11
C SER A 88 1.53 1.91 -12.67
N ASP A 89 0.77 0.87 -12.98
CA ASP A 89 1.12 -0.55 -12.76
C ASP A 89 2.25 -1.03 -13.67
N ILE A 90 2.49 -0.36 -14.80
CA ILE A 90 3.53 -0.72 -15.77
C ILE A 90 4.50 0.45 -15.97
N PRO A 91 5.80 0.18 -16.18
CA PRO A 91 6.77 1.23 -16.42
C PRO A 91 6.51 1.90 -17.78
N ALA A 92 6.66 3.22 -17.84
CA ALA A 92 6.58 3.97 -19.08
C ALA A 92 7.67 3.49 -20.07
N PRO A 93 7.34 3.29 -21.35
CA PRO A 93 8.31 2.82 -22.34
C PRO A 93 9.35 3.91 -22.63
N ARG A 94 10.62 3.51 -22.76
CA ARG A 94 11.74 4.45 -23.05
C ARG A 94 11.58 5.16 -24.39
N ILE A 95 11.01 4.48 -25.39
CA ILE A 95 10.69 5.04 -26.69
C ILE A 95 9.21 4.79 -26.93
N ARG A 96 8.43 5.87 -26.95
CA ARG A 96 6.99 5.81 -27.20
C ARG A 96 6.71 5.72 -28.70
N ARG A 97 5.69 4.93 -29.05
CA ARG A 97 5.15 4.92 -30.41
C ARG A 97 4.28 6.17 -30.59
N ILE A 98 4.25 6.72 -31.80
CA ILE A 98 3.40 7.88 -32.14
C ILE A 98 1.90 7.58 -31.90
N SER A 99 1.50 6.32 -32.08
CA SER A 99 0.13 5.87 -31.88
C SER A 99 -0.20 5.52 -30.42
N ASP A 100 0.75 5.62 -29.50
CA ASP A 100 0.51 5.31 -28.09
C ASP A 100 -0.34 6.41 -27.45
N ARG A 101 -1.44 6.00 -26.83
CA ARG A 101 -2.42 6.89 -26.17
C ARG A 101 -2.54 6.61 -24.68
N THR A 102 -1.66 5.74 -24.16
CA THR A 102 -1.71 5.26 -22.78
C THR A 102 -1.01 6.28 -21.87
N ASN A 103 -1.69 6.70 -20.80
CA ASN A 103 -1.07 7.52 -19.77
C ASN A 103 -0.41 6.60 -18.73
N TYR A 104 0.92 6.71 -18.58
CA TYR A 104 1.72 5.91 -17.64
C TYR A 104 1.95 6.61 -16.28
N GLY A 105 1.37 7.79 -16.08
CA GLY A 105 1.57 8.60 -14.88
C GLY A 105 2.90 9.35 -14.87
N ASP A 106 3.55 9.50 -16.02
CA ASP A 106 4.80 10.23 -16.19
C ASP A 106 4.64 11.61 -16.85
N GLU A 107 3.43 11.96 -17.28
CA GLU A 107 3.08 13.24 -17.87
C GLU A 107 2.61 14.23 -16.79
N GLY A 108 2.81 15.52 -17.02
CA GLY A 108 2.35 16.60 -16.14
C GLY A 108 0.85 16.88 -16.26
N ASP A 109 0.31 17.65 -15.33
CA ASP A 109 -1.09 18.06 -15.34
C ASP A 109 -1.39 19.08 -16.47
N ALA A 110 -2.67 19.27 -16.79
CA ALA A 110 -3.12 20.24 -17.78
C ALA A 110 -2.59 21.67 -17.50
N TYR A 111 -2.40 22.02 -16.22
CA TYR A 111 -1.80 23.29 -15.82
C TYR A 111 -0.41 23.50 -16.42
N THR A 112 0.43 22.45 -16.44
CA THR A 112 1.81 22.50 -16.96
C THR A 112 1.86 22.76 -18.46
N LEU A 113 0.80 22.37 -19.20
CA LEU A 113 0.67 22.59 -20.63
C LEU A 113 0.22 24.01 -20.95
N LEU A 114 -0.68 24.57 -20.13
CA LEU A 114 -1.16 25.95 -20.28
C LEU A 114 -0.12 26.98 -19.84
N PHE A 115 0.64 26.64 -18.79
CA PHE A 115 1.62 27.52 -18.16
C PHE A 115 2.97 26.80 -18.04
N PRO A 116 3.72 26.64 -19.15
CA PRO A 116 5.00 25.94 -19.13
C PRO A 116 6.01 26.68 -18.25
N SER A 117 6.72 25.93 -17.42
CA SER A 117 7.81 26.47 -16.60
C SER A 117 9.09 26.66 -17.44
N VAL A 118 10.00 27.53 -16.98
CA VAL A 118 11.33 27.70 -17.59
C VAL A 118 12.10 26.37 -17.64
N PHE A 119 11.85 25.48 -16.68
CA PHE A 119 12.42 24.14 -16.65
C PHE A 119 11.86 23.23 -17.75
N SER A 120 10.56 23.36 -18.05
CA SER A 120 9.89 22.60 -19.11
C SER A 120 10.48 22.93 -20.49
N GLU A 121 10.87 24.18 -20.73
CA GLU A 121 11.59 24.59 -21.95
C GLU A 121 12.95 23.89 -22.11
N LYS A 122 13.56 23.48 -21.00
CA LYS A 122 14.81 22.72 -20.97
C LYS A 122 14.59 21.20 -20.88
N GLY A 123 13.34 20.75 -20.97
CA GLY A 123 12.98 19.34 -20.87
C GLY A 123 13.11 18.76 -19.45
N VAL A 124 13.07 19.61 -18.43
CA VAL A 124 13.06 19.20 -17.01
C VAL A 124 11.64 19.33 -16.49
N TYR A 125 11.08 18.23 -16.01
CA TYR A 125 9.69 18.13 -15.58
C TYR A 125 9.58 17.96 -14.05
N GLU A 126 8.38 18.09 -13.51
CA GLU A 126 8.08 18.00 -12.07
C GLU A 126 8.65 16.73 -11.43
N ARG A 127 8.48 15.60 -12.11
CA ARG A 127 9.04 14.30 -11.69
C ARG A 127 10.54 14.30 -11.47
N ASP A 128 11.29 15.15 -12.16
CA ASP A 128 12.76 15.19 -12.08
C ASP A 128 13.24 15.89 -10.80
N PHE A 129 12.39 16.75 -10.22
CA PHE A 129 12.61 17.39 -8.92
C PHE A 129 12.35 16.44 -7.75
N PHE A 130 11.33 15.59 -7.87
CA PHE A 130 10.96 14.58 -6.87
C PHE A 130 11.72 13.26 -7.00
N LYS A 131 12.51 13.09 -8.06
CA LYS A 131 13.36 11.91 -8.23
C LYS A 131 14.42 11.87 -7.12
N THR A 132 14.49 10.75 -6.41
CA THR A 132 15.54 10.50 -5.43
C THR A 132 16.89 10.34 -6.13
N ARG A 133 17.92 10.94 -5.54
CA ARG A 133 19.28 10.95 -6.09
C ARG A 133 20.29 10.74 -4.96
N PRO A 134 21.47 10.18 -5.27
CA PRO A 134 22.54 10.09 -4.30
C PRO A 134 23.04 11.49 -3.92
N LYS A 135 23.58 11.57 -2.71
CA LYS A 135 24.08 12.82 -2.12
C LYS A 135 25.07 13.58 -3.00
N GLU A 136 26.00 12.86 -3.60
CA GLU A 136 27.05 13.45 -4.45
C GLU A 136 26.45 14.17 -5.67
N GLU A 137 25.43 13.57 -6.29
CA GLU A 137 24.73 14.14 -7.44
C GLU A 137 24.00 15.43 -7.04
N ILE A 138 23.33 15.44 -5.88
CA ILE A 138 22.62 16.64 -5.43
C ILE A 138 23.59 17.76 -5.03
N ALA A 139 24.71 17.43 -4.37
CA ALA A 139 25.76 18.39 -4.07
C ALA A 139 26.35 19.00 -5.35
N GLN A 140 26.47 18.22 -6.42
CA GLN A 140 26.91 18.73 -7.72
C GLN A 140 25.87 19.64 -8.36
N ILE A 141 24.59 19.29 -8.30
CA ILE A 141 23.49 20.12 -8.81
C ILE A 141 23.50 21.50 -8.11
N LEU A 142 23.55 21.53 -6.78
CA LEU A 142 23.55 22.79 -6.01
C LEU A 142 24.76 23.67 -6.33
N ARG A 143 25.95 23.07 -6.45
CA ARG A 143 27.17 23.79 -6.84
C ARG A 143 27.07 24.36 -8.25
N ASN A 144 26.49 23.61 -9.20
CA ASN A 144 26.28 24.08 -10.57
C ASN A 144 25.26 25.24 -10.64
N VAL A 145 24.28 25.27 -9.75
CA VAL A 145 23.32 26.38 -9.61
C VAL A 145 24.00 27.64 -9.04
N GLY A 146 25.15 27.50 -8.38
CA GLY A 146 25.90 28.59 -7.74
C GLY A 146 25.63 28.72 -6.23
N VAL A 147 24.98 27.72 -5.63
CA VAL A 147 24.75 27.66 -4.19
C VAL A 147 26.02 27.11 -3.52
N ASN A 148 26.86 28.01 -3.02
CA ASN A 148 28.12 27.66 -2.36
C ASN A 148 27.89 27.40 -0.86
N ILE A 149 27.49 26.18 -0.52
CA ILE A 149 27.36 25.71 0.87
C ILE A 149 28.62 24.94 1.26
N SER A 150 29.11 25.08 2.50
CA SER A 150 30.20 24.26 3.01
C SER A 150 29.77 22.80 3.19
N ASP A 151 30.68 21.85 3.03
CA ASP A 151 30.37 20.43 3.14
C ASP A 151 29.71 20.07 4.49
N GLU A 152 30.14 20.71 5.58
CA GLU A 152 29.56 20.55 6.92
C GLU A 152 28.10 21.00 6.99
N ARG A 153 27.76 22.15 6.40
CA ARG A 153 26.39 22.66 6.38
C ARG A 153 25.50 21.83 5.46
N PHE A 154 26.04 21.35 4.35
CA PHE A 154 25.32 20.47 3.46
C PHE A 154 24.99 19.13 4.13
N GLU A 155 25.90 18.58 4.95
CA GLU A 155 25.65 17.39 5.78
C GLU A 155 24.48 17.58 6.75
N GLU A 156 24.37 18.75 7.39
CA GLU A 156 23.25 19.09 8.28
C GLU A 156 21.92 19.13 7.52
N ILE A 157 21.87 19.90 6.42
CA ILE A 157 20.69 20.04 5.55
C ILE A 157 20.25 18.67 5.01
N TRP A 158 21.20 17.83 4.61
CA TRP A 158 20.93 16.49 4.12
C TRP A 158 20.23 15.64 5.18
N LYS A 159 20.74 15.65 6.43
CA LYS A 159 20.13 14.90 7.54
C LYS A 159 18.72 15.39 7.84
N GLU A 160 18.50 16.70 7.85
CA GLU A 160 17.17 17.29 8.05
C GLU A 160 16.19 16.88 6.93
N ALA A 161 16.65 16.88 5.68
CA ALA A 161 15.83 16.46 4.55
C ALA A 161 15.48 14.96 4.62
N CYS A 162 16.43 14.10 5.00
CA CYS A 162 16.16 12.67 5.26
C CYS A 162 15.10 12.47 6.34
N LEU A 163 15.17 13.22 7.44
CA LEU A 163 14.20 13.14 8.53
C LEU A 163 12.79 13.52 8.08
N LYS A 164 12.65 14.53 7.22
CA LYS A 164 11.34 14.96 6.69
C LYS A 164 10.73 13.97 5.71
N HIS A 165 11.54 13.38 4.83
CA HIS A 165 11.05 12.49 3.79
C HIS A 165 10.95 11.02 4.22
N GLN A 166 11.38 10.66 5.43
CA GLN A 166 11.42 9.28 5.96
C GLN A 166 12.14 8.28 5.03
N ASN A 167 13.00 8.78 4.13
CA ASN A 167 13.72 8.01 3.13
C ASN A 167 15.22 8.26 3.29
N GLU A 168 16.03 7.23 2.98
CA GLU A 168 17.49 7.33 2.98
C GLU A 168 18.00 8.22 1.84
N GLU A 169 17.31 8.20 0.70
CA GLU A 169 17.58 9.06 -0.44
C GLU A 169 16.68 10.29 -0.46
N VAL A 170 17.25 11.41 -0.86
CA VAL A 170 16.60 12.72 -0.86
C VAL A 170 16.36 13.17 -2.30
N CYS A 171 15.33 13.98 -2.53
CA CYS A 171 15.07 14.63 -3.82
C CYS A 171 15.42 16.12 -3.77
N VAL A 172 15.51 16.76 -4.94
CA VAL A 172 15.90 18.18 -5.03
C VAL A 172 14.89 19.07 -4.31
N GLU A 173 13.61 18.75 -4.41
CA GLU A 173 12.54 19.52 -3.76
C GLU A 173 12.60 19.42 -2.23
N SER A 174 12.99 18.27 -1.68
CA SER A 174 13.17 18.10 -0.23
C SER A 174 14.26 19.02 0.31
N ILE A 175 15.39 19.14 -0.40
CA ILE A 175 16.48 20.03 0.02
C ILE A 175 16.08 21.48 -0.11
N ARG A 176 15.40 21.83 -1.22
CA ARG A 176 14.87 23.18 -1.42
C ARG A 176 13.96 23.60 -0.27
N GLY A 177 13.03 22.73 0.15
CA GLY A 177 12.15 23.03 1.29
C GLY A 177 12.90 23.26 2.60
N VAL A 178 14.00 22.54 2.86
CA VAL A 178 14.85 22.80 4.05
C VAL A 178 15.57 24.14 3.94
N LEU A 179 16.13 24.47 2.76
CA LEU A 179 16.78 25.75 2.52
C LEU A 179 15.81 26.93 2.69
N ASP A 180 14.61 26.83 2.13
CA ASP A 180 13.58 27.85 2.23
C ASP A 180 13.20 28.11 3.71
N GLU A 181 13.10 27.07 4.53
CA GLU A 181 12.84 27.20 5.98
C GLU A 181 13.98 27.88 6.74
N ILE A 182 15.24 27.58 6.39
CA ILE A 182 16.42 28.23 6.97
C ILE A 182 16.39 29.72 6.64
N ASP A 183 16.15 30.07 5.39
CA ASP A 183 16.05 31.47 4.94
C ASP A 183 14.90 32.20 5.65
N GLU A 184 13.74 31.57 5.78
CA GLU A 184 12.62 32.11 6.55
C GLU A 184 12.98 32.36 8.02
N SER A 185 13.74 31.47 8.66
CA SER A 185 14.15 31.61 10.06
C SER A 185 15.12 32.79 10.26
N HIS A 186 16.01 33.02 9.28
CA HIS A 186 16.90 34.18 9.26
C HIS A 186 16.14 35.49 9.07
N ILE A 187 15.12 35.51 8.22
CA ILE A 187 14.27 36.70 8.04
C ILE A 187 13.52 37.02 9.33
N LYS A 188 12.92 36.02 9.99
CA LYS A 188 12.14 36.21 11.23
C LYS A 188 12.98 36.70 12.42
N THR A 189 14.26 36.34 12.47
CA THR A 189 15.18 36.79 13.53
C THR A 189 15.76 38.19 13.27
N SER A 190 15.65 38.69 12.03
CA SER A 190 16.10 40.02 11.60
C SER A 190 15.04 41.12 11.78
N CYS A 191 13.78 40.78 12.05
CA CYS A 191 12.68 41.71 12.29
C CYS A 191 12.40 41.88 13.80
#